data_AF-A0A1Z5YRM5-F1
#
_entry.id   AF-A0A1Z5YRM5-F1
#
_cell.length_a   1.000
_cell.length_b   1.000
_cell.length_c   1.000
_cell.angle_alpha   90.00
_cell.angle_beta   90.00
_cell.angle_gamma   90.00
#
_symmetry.space_group_name_H-M   'P 1'
#
loop_
_entity.id
_entity.type
_entity.pdbx_description
1 polymer ?
#
loop_
_entity_poly.entity_id
_entity_poly.type
_entity_poly.pdbx_seq_one_letter_code
_entity_poly.pdbx_strand_id
1 'polypeptide(L)'
;MELIHTSDEVIKKIHKDGTFDTFLFFSASKYLAGSVASRKHYTYKIEIEEEEILEASRMFYLHEPKEISDIISTVMSRYGVDEDTACNLLDESESIYDVESEAEDLAEAAWEMQTYTAKAARSLGYRGVQVTDEQGAAWMIDMFGREADLVRVPNSYRAYQEITAEEIAAALAIEDASA
;
A
#
# COMPACT_ATOMS: atom_id res chain seq x y z
N MET A 1 -3.99 -9.62 -10.91
CA MET A 1 -4.16 -10.16 -9.54
C MET A 1 -5.27 -9.43 -8.76
N GLU A 2 -5.82 -10.05 -7.71
CA GLU A 2 -6.79 -9.42 -6.78
C GLU A 2 -6.09 -8.99 -5.49
N LEU A 3 -6.38 -7.78 -5.02
CA LEU A 3 -5.79 -7.18 -3.83
C LEU A 3 -6.86 -6.62 -2.91
N ILE A 4 -6.65 -6.72 -1.59
CA ILE A 4 -7.63 -6.37 -0.56
C ILE A 4 -7.11 -5.23 0.31
N HIS A 5 -7.95 -4.22 0.55
CA HIS A 5 -7.69 -3.11 1.47
C HIS A 5 -8.78 -3.05 2.53
N THR A 6 -8.42 -2.68 3.76
CA THR A 6 -9.38 -2.41 4.83
C THR A 6 -9.25 -0.98 5.32
N SER A 7 -10.38 -0.35 5.60
CA SER A 7 -10.46 1.03 6.10
C SER A 7 -11.48 1.12 7.23
N ASP A 8 -11.24 2.03 8.18
CA ASP A 8 -12.19 2.32 9.26
C ASP A 8 -13.38 3.17 8.77
N GLU A 9 -13.25 3.81 7.62
CA GLU A 9 -14.27 4.68 7.02
C GLU A 9 -14.65 4.25 5.59
N VAL A 10 -15.79 4.76 5.10
CA VAL A 10 -16.16 4.55 3.70
C VAL A 10 -15.31 5.45 2.83
N ILE A 11 -14.50 4.88 1.94
CA ILE A 11 -13.66 5.63 1.02
C ILE A 11 -14.55 6.19 -0.09
N LYS A 12 -14.72 7.51 -0.05
CA LYS A 12 -15.44 8.27 -1.10
C LYS A 12 -14.50 8.98 -2.07
N LYS A 13 -13.29 9.28 -1.59
CA LYS A 13 -12.27 10.05 -2.30
C LYS A 13 -10.89 9.71 -1.75
N ILE A 14 -9.88 9.66 -2.61
CA ILE A 14 -8.49 9.61 -2.20
C ILE A 14 -7.94 11.04 -2.10
N HIS A 15 -7.34 11.32 -0.96
CA HIS A 15 -6.74 12.62 -0.66
C HIS A 15 -5.21 12.54 -0.80
N LYS A 16 -4.52 13.68 -0.64
CA LYS A 16 -3.05 13.80 -0.77
C LYS A 16 -2.38 14.18 0.56
N ASP A 17 -3.15 14.21 1.65
CA ASP A 17 -2.77 14.78 2.94
C ASP A 17 -2.65 13.71 4.05
N GLY A 18 -2.64 12.43 3.69
CA GLY A 18 -2.38 11.32 4.61
C GLY A 18 -0.90 10.91 4.66
N THR A 19 -0.55 10.07 5.64
CA THR A 19 0.80 9.49 5.83
C THR A 19 1.35 8.87 4.54
N PHE A 20 0.48 8.18 3.80
CA PHE A 20 0.84 7.49 2.56
C PHE A 20 0.45 8.28 1.31
N ASP A 21 0.23 9.60 1.41
CA ASP A 21 -0.15 10.48 0.29
C ASP A 21 -1.39 9.93 -0.46
N THR A 22 -1.22 9.53 -1.72
CA THR A 22 -2.29 8.96 -2.56
C THR A 22 -2.35 7.43 -2.55
N PHE A 23 -1.45 6.78 -1.82
CA PHE A 23 -1.32 5.34 -1.81
C PHE A 23 -2.20 4.71 -0.73
N LEU A 24 -2.80 3.57 -1.05
CA LEU A 24 -3.43 2.70 -0.06
C LEU A 24 -2.63 1.40 0.05
N PHE A 25 -2.61 0.84 1.26
CA PHE A 25 -2.02 -0.48 1.53
C PHE A 25 -2.99 -1.60 1.22
N PHE A 26 -2.51 -2.58 0.47
CA PHE A 26 -3.25 -3.78 0.10
C PHE A 26 -2.49 -5.05 0.46
N SER A 27 -3.21 -6.16 0.44
CA SER A 27 -2.71 -7.51 0.66
C SER A 27 -3.35 -8.50 -0.31
N ALA A 28 -2.65 -9.58 -0.65
CA ALA A 28 -3.16 -10.67 -1.50
C ALA A 28 -4.15 -11.60 -0.77
N SER A 29 -4.26 -11.51 0.55
CA SER A 29 -5.26 -12.22 1.37
C SER A 29 -6.01 -11.22 2.24
N LYS A 30 -7.13 -11.60 2.86
CA LYS A 30 -7.84 -10.70 3.78
C LYS A 30 -6.92 -10.31 4.94
N TYR A 31 -6.35 -9.11 4.84
CA TYR A 31 -5.55 -8.52 5.88
C TYR A 31 -6.48 -7.89 6.90
N LEU A 32 -6.47 -8.46 8.11
CA LEU A 32 -6.99 -7.80 9.29
C LEU A 32 -5.78 -7.15 9.98
N ALA A 33 -5.44 -5.93 9.58
CA ALA A 33 -4.49 -5.11 10.31
C ALA A 33 -4.93 -5.02 11.79
N GLY A 34 -3.98 -5.01 12.72
CA GLY A 34 -4.22 -5.23 14.16
C GLY A 34 -5.42 -4.50 14.80
N SER A 35 -5.77 -3.28 14.40
CA SER A 35 -6.92 -2.52 14.95
C SER A 35 -8.28 -2.88 14.31
N VAL A 36 -8.27 -3.41 13.09
CA VAL A 36 -9.43 -3.65 12.21
C VAL A 36 -10.21 -4.91 12.62
N ALA A 37 -9.53 -5.88 13.23
CA ALA A 37 -10.13 -7.14 13.69
C ALA A 37 -11.19 -6.98 14.79
N SER A 38 -11.19 -5.85 15.51
CA SER A 38 -12.05 -5.62 16.68
C SER A 38 -13.08 -4.51 16.51
N ARG A 39 -13.13 -3.84 15.35
CA ARG A 39 -13.97 -2.67 15.08
C ARG A 39 -14.71 -2.81 13.74
N LYS A 40 -15.77 -2.01 13.57
CA LYS A 40 -16.46 -1.87 12.29
C LYS A 40 -15.44 -1.33 11.29
N HIS A 41 -15.18 -2.12 10.25
CA HIS A 41 -14.29 -1.76 9.15
C HIS A 41 -15.02 -1.94 7.82
N TYR A 42 -14.46 -1.42 6.74
CA TYR A 42 -14.93 -1.61 5.38
C TYR A 42 -13.84 -2.32 4.59
N THR A 43 -14.21 -3.39 3.90
CA THR A 43 -13.29 -4.14 3.05
C THR A 43 -13.51 -3.74 1.60
N TYR A 44 -12.42 -3.48 0.89
CA TYR A 44 -12.41 -3.20 -0.54
C TYR A 44 -11.50 -4.18 -1.25
N LYS A 45 -11.81 -4.43 -2.52
CA LYS A 45 -10.95 -5.17 -3.43
C LYS A 45 -10.69 -4.39 -4.70
N ILE A 46 -9.52 -4.59 -5.28
CA ILE A 46 -9.17 -4.13 -6.63
C ILE A 46 -8.66 -5.31 -7.46
N GLU A 47 -8.83 -5.20 -8.77
CA GLU A 47 -8.10 -6.00 -9.74
C GLU A 47 -7.04 -5.11 -10.39
N ILE A 48 -5.81 -5.60 -10.46
CA ILE A 48 -4.66 -4.88 -10.99
C ILE A 48 -3.74 -5.87 -11.71
N GLU A 49 -3.18 -5.49 -12.84
CA GLU A 49 -2.26 -6.37 -13.56
C GLU A 49 -0.89 -6.41 -12.85
N GLU A 50 -0.23 -7.57 -12.87
CA GLU A 50 1.05 -7.75 -12.15
C GLU A 50 2.14 -6.84 -12.73
N GLU A 51 2.09 -6.56 -14.03
CA GLU A 51 3.00 -5.66 -14.72
C GLU A 51 2.83 -4.19 -14.33
N GLU A 52 1.70 -3.82 -13.72
CA GLU A 52 1.49 -2.48 -13.15
C GLU A 52 2.14 -2.32 -11.77
N ILE A 53 2.72 -3.38 -11.21
CA ILE A 53 3.33 -3.42 -9.88
C ILE A 53 4.82 -3.67 -9.98
N LEU A 54 5.63 -2.80 -9.37
CA LEU A 54 7.06 -3.04 -9.21
C LEU A 54 7.31 -3.86 -7.94
N GLU A 55 8.12 -4.91 -7.98
CA GLU A 55 8.70 -5.48 -6.76
C GLU A 55 9.82 -4.56 -6.28
N ALA A 56 9.78 -4.06 -5.04
CA ALA A 56 10.76 -3.09 -4.53
C ALA A 56 12.21 -3.57 -4.74
N SER A 57 12.49 -4.82 -4.36
CA SER A 57 13.79 -5.49 -4.53
C SER A 57 14.27 -5.65 -5.96
N ARG A 58 13.42 -5.37 -6.96
CA ARG A 58 13.75 -5.42 -8.39
C ARG A 58 13.94 -4.02 -8.99
N MET A 59 13.75 -2.95 -8.21
CA MET A 59 13.80 -1.57 -8.69
C MET A 59 15.09 -1.26 -9.45
N PHE A 60 16.26 -1.44 -8.82
CA PHE A 60 17.55 -1.15 -9.45
C PHE A 60 18.11 -2.29 -10.31
N TYR A 61 17.40 -3.41 -10.40
CA TYR A 61 17.66 -4.42 -11.43
C TYR A 61 17.02 -4.06 -12.77
N LEU A 62 15.93 -3.28 -12.73
CA LEU A 62 15.13 -2.92 -13.90
C LEU A 62 15.35 -1.48 -14.36
N HIS A 63 15.73 -0.59 -13.43
CA HIS A 63 15.85 0.85 -13.65
C HIS A 63 17.18 1.39 -13.13
N GLU A 64 17.62 2.49 -13.70
CA GLU A 64 18.84 3.18 -13.29
C GLU A 64 18.53 4.22 -12.19
N PRO A 65 19.37 4.38 -11.15
CA PRO A 65 19.16 5.36 -10.07
C PRO A 65 18.83 6.78 -10.54
N LYS A 66 19.47 7.22 -11.63
CA LYS A 66 19.24 8.55 -12.23
C LYS A 66 17.80 8.83 -12.67
N GLU A 67 16.98 7.79 -12.88
CA GLU A 67 15.57 7.94 -13.30
C GLU A 67 14.68 8.46 -12.17
N ILE A 68 15.14 8.32 -10.91
CA ILE A 68 14.45 8.78 -9.69
C ILE A 68 15.39 9.60 -8.80
N SER A 69 16.35 10.30 -9.39
CA SER A 69 17.39 11.06 -8.66
C SER A 69 16.84 12.05 -7.63
N ASP A 70 15.68 12.64 -7.91
CA ASP A 70 15.02 13.59 -7.01
C ASP A 70 14.53 12.92 -5.73
N ILE A 71 14.05 11.67 -5.82
CA ILE A 71 13.59 10.87 -4.68
C ILE A 71 14.80 10.39 -3.88
N ILE A 72 15.84 9.88 -4.56
CA ILE A 72 17.09 9.46 -3.92
C ILE A 72 17.68 10.64 -3.13
N SER A 73 17.79 11.82 -3.76
CA SER A 73 18.29 13.03 -3.10
C SER A 73 17.45 13.44 -1.89
N THR A 74 16.14 13.22 -1.96
CA THR A 74 15.23 13.49 -0.83
C THR A 74 15.48 12.53 0.32
N VAL A 75 15.61 11.23 0.05
CA VAL A 75 15.93 10.19 1.06
C VAL A 75 17.29 10.47 1.71
N MET A 76 18.32 10.74 0.91
CA MET A 76 19.65 11.12 1.40
C MET A 76 19.58 12.31 2.35
N SER A 77 18.89 13.38 1.95
CA SER A 77 18.77 14.59 2.76
C SER A 77 17.92 14.39 4.00
N ARG A 78 16.87 13.55 3.93
CA ARG A 78 15.92 13.30 5.02
C ARG A 78 16.54 12.47 6.14
N TYR A 79 17.37 11.49 5.80
CA TYR A 79 17.93 10.54 6.76
C TYR A 79 19.45 10.66 6.94
N GLY A 80 20.11 11.61 6.26
CA GLY A 80 21.54 11.84 6.39
C GLY A 80 22.40 10.68 5.86
N VAL A 81 21.90 9.95 4.87
CA VAL A 81 22.58 8.78 4.28
C VAL A 81 23.21 9.09 2.93
N ASP A 82 24.15 8.27 2.49
CA ASP A 82 24.74 8.38 1.15
C ASP A 82 23.82 7.81 0.06
N GLU A 83 24.24 7.98 -1.20
CA GLU A 83 23.44 7.58 -2.37
C GLU A 83 23.23 6.06 -2.44
N ASP A 84 24.26 5.28 -2.10
CA ASP A 84 24.21 3.82 -2.15
C ASP A 84 23.24 3.30 -1.08
N THR A 85 23.32 3.79 0.17
CA THR A 85 22.37 3.46 1.23
C THR A 85 20.96 3.93 0.90
N ALA A 86 20.78 5.13 0.32
CA ALA A 86 19.46 5.59 -0.09
C ALA A 86 18.83 4.67 -1.16
N CYS A 87 19.63 4.17 -2.11
CA CYS A 87 19.17 3.17 -3.07
C CYS A 87 18.80 1.85 -2.36
N ASN A 88 19.65 1.34 -1.49
CA ASN A 88 19.38 0.09 -0.77
C ASN A 88 18.13 0.17 0.12
N LEU A 89 17.86 1.34 0.70
CA LEU A 89 16.63 1.59 1.46
C LEU A 89 15.40 1.62 0.55
N LEU A 90 15.50 2.21 -0.65
CA LEU A 90 14.39 2.31 -1.60
C LEU A 90 13.99 0.96 -2.22
N ASP A 91 14.96 0.08 -2.47
CA ASP A 91 14.71 -1.26 -2.99
C ASP A 91 14.51 -2.34 -1.91
N GLU A 92 14.46 -1.94 -0.63
CA GLU A 92 14.32 -2.83 0.54
C GLU A 92 15.46 -3.86 0.69
N SER A 93 16.60 -3.69 0.03
CA SER A 93 17.78 -4.53 0.29
C SER A 93 18.41 -4.22 1.66
N GLU A 94 18.22 -2.99 2.16
CA GLU A 94 18.51 -2.59 3.53
C GLU A 94 17.27 -2.02 4.21
N SER A 95 17.23 -2.15 5.54
CA SER A 95 16.17 -1.61 6.39
C SER A 95 16.66 -0.36 7.10
N ILE A 96 15.78 0.63 7.29
CA ILE A 96 16.13 1.85 8.03
C ILE A 96 16.55 1.57 9.48
N TYR A 97 16.11 0.44 10.03
CA TYR A 97 16.49 -0.03 11.37
C TYR A 97 17.94 -0.51 11.46
N ASP A 98 18.55 -0.89 10.33
CA ASP A 98 19.85 -1.54 10.27
C ASP A 98 20.97 -0.61 9.78
N VAL A 99 20.64 0.60 9.35
CA VAL A 99 21.59 1.60 8.83
C VAL A 99 21.83 2.73 9.83
N GLU A 100 23.01 3.34 9.77
CA GLU A 100 23.29 4.57 10.51
C GLU A 100 22.57 5.73 9.82
N SER A 101 21.55 6.28 10.48
CA SER A 101 20.73 7.37 9.94
C SER A 101 20.43 8.45 10.99
N GLU A 102 20.06 9.63 10.52
CA GLU A 102 19.61 10.76 11.34
C GLU A 102 18.11 10.70 11.69
N ALA A 103 17.46 9.54 11.52
CA ALA A 103 16.04 9.37 11.83
C ALA A 103 15.76 9.55 13.34
N GLU A 104 14.86 10.47 13.68
CA GLU A 104 14.46 10.71 15.08
C GLU A 104 13.57 9.59 15.64
N ASP A 105 12.69 9.04 14.80
CA ASP A 105 11.82 7.89 15.10
C ASP A 105 11.93 6.86 13.96
N LEU A 106 12.52 5.70 14.27
CA LEU A 106 12.75 4.64 13.29
C LEU A 106 11.44 3.99 12.80
N ALA A 107 10.38 3.97 13.63
CA ALA A 107 9.10 3.41 13.22
C ALA A 107 8.38 4.32 12.23
N GLU A 108 8.39 5.62 12.48
CA GLU A 108 7.88 6.61 11.53
C GLU A 108 8.72 6.61 10.24
N ALA A 109 10.05 6.56 10.37
CA ALA A 109 10.96 6.50 9.23
C ALA A 109 10.73 5.25 8.37
N ALA A 110 10.43 4.09 8.96
CA ALA A 110 10.13 2.88 8.21
C ALA A 110 8.86 3.04 7.34
N TRP A 111 7.81 3.66 7.87
CA TRP A 111 6.59 3.96 7.11
C TRP A 111 6.80 5.04 6.03
N GLU A 112 7.57 6.08 6.34
CA GLU A 112 7.97 7.09 5.36
C GLU A 112 8.79 6.44 4.22
N MET A 113 9.71 5.53 4.53
CA MET A 113 10.51 4.82 3.54
C MET A 113 9.65 4.02 2.56
N GLN A 114 8.67 3.25 3.06
CA GLN A 114 7.71 2.55 2.19
C GLN A 114 6.98 3.53 1.26
N THR A 115 6.64 4.73 1.77
CA THR A 115 6.04 5.80 0.96
C THR A 115 6.99 6.33 -0.12
N TYR A 116 8.27 6.51 0.18
CA TYR A 116 9.28 6.91 -0.80
C TYR A 116 9.47 5.83 -1.88
N THR A 117 9.52 4.57 -1.49
CA THR A 117 9.55 3.41 -2.41
C THR A 117 8.34 3.40 -3.34
N ALA A 118 7.13 3.66 -2.83
CA ALA A 118 5.92 3.78 -3.66
C ALA A 118 5.96 4.98 -4.61
N LYS A 119 6.47 6.13 -4.16
CA LYS A 119 6.69 7.31 -5.00
C LYS A 119 7.72 7.04 -6.10
N ALA A 120 8.77 6.28 -5.81
CA ALA A 120 9.77 5.86 -6.79
C ALA A 120 9.15 5.00 -7.88
N ALA A 121 8.41 3.95 -7.50
CA ALA A 121 7.70 3.09 -8.44
C ALA A 121 6.73 3.90 -9.33
N ARG A 122 5.98 4.85 -8.75
CA ARG A 122 5.12 5.76 -9.50
C ARG A 122 5.90 6.62 -10.50
N SER A 123 7.03 7.18 -10.09
CA SER A 123 7.89 7.99 -10.96
C SER A 123 8.46 7.19 -12.13
N LEU A 124 8.68 5.89 -11.92
CA LEU A 124 9.12 4.92 -12.94
C LEU A 124 7.96 4.41 -13.82
N GLY A 125 6.74 4.89 -13.61
CA GLY A 125 5.57 4.57 -14.45
C GLY A 125 4.73 3.39 -13.98
N TYR A 126 5.01 2.83 -12.81
CA TYR A 126 4.19 1.79 -12.20
C TYR A 126 2.99 2.39 -11.46
N ARG A 127 1.93 1.60 -11.33
CA ARG A 127 0.75 1.99 -10.55
C ARG A 127 0.96 1.75 -9.05
N GLY A 128 1.80 0.80 -8.69
CA GLY A 128 2.11 0.50 -7.31
C GLY A 128 3.41 -0.26 -7.15
N VAL A 129 3.71 -0.58 -5.89
CA VAL A 129 4.90 -1.33 -5.50
C VAL A 129 4.51 -2.42 -4.52
N GLN A 130 5.14 -3.58 -4.65
CA GLN A 130 5.14 -4.62 -3.64
C GLN A 130 6.30 -4.34 -2.68
N VAL A 131 5.96 -4.19 -1.40
CA VAL A 131 6.88 -3.96 -0.27
C VAL A 131 6.77 -5.13 0.71
N THR A 132 7.70 -5.19 1.66
CA THR A 132 7.69 -6.19 2.73
C THR A 132 7.28 -5.55 4.05
N ASP A 133 6.33 -6.16 4.74
CA ASP A 133 5.87 -5.76 6.07
C ASP A 133 5.96 -6.96 7.05
N GLU A 134 5.67 -6.73 8.33
CA GLU A 134 5.71 -7.72 9.43
C GLU A 134 4.92 -9.01 9.12
N GLN A 135 3.91 -8.92 8.25
CA GLN A 135 3.05 -10.05 7.88
C GLN A 135 3.37 -10.65 6.50
N GLY A 136 4.47 -10.22 5.87
CA GLY A 136 4.91 -10.66 4.55
C GLY A 136 4.70 -9.59 3.48
N ALA A 137 4.35 -10.01 2.27
CA ALA A 137 4.16 -9.08 1.15
C ALA A 137 2.95 -8.16 1.37
N ALA A 138 3.16 -6.87 1.14
CA ALA A 138 2.13 -5.84 1.09
C ALA A 138 2.28 -5.03 -0.21
N TRP A 139 1.21 -4.36 -0.62
CA TRP A 139 1.19 -3.61 -1.87
C TRP A 139 0.74 -2.18 -1.62
N MET A 140 1.57 -1.21 -1.99
CA MET A 140 1.20 0.20 -1.98
C MET A 140 0.76 0.62 -3.38
N ILE A 141 -0.52 0.88 -3.56
CA ILE A 141 -1.11 1.17 -4.87
C ILE A 141 -1.58 2.63 -4.91
N ASP A 142 -1.20 3.38 -5.94
CA ASP A 142 -1.70 4.74 -6.16
C ASP A 142 -3.18 4.70 -6.58
N MET A 143 -4.03 5.27 -5.74
CA MET A 143 -5.47 5.26 -5.92
C MET A 143 -6.06 6.63 -6.26
N PHE A 144 -5.23 7.67 -6.42
CA PHE A 144 -5.74 9.00 -6.73
C PHE A 144 -6.41 9.06 -8.11
N GLY A 145 -7.70 9.42 -8.11
CA GLY A 145 -8.52 9.42 -9.32
C GLY A 145 -8.94 8.02 -9.79
N ARG A 146 -8.69 6.99 -8.97
CA ARG A 146 -9.04 5.57 -9.22
C ARG A 146 -9.99 5.02 -8.17
N GLU A 147 -10.73 5.89 -7.49
CA GLU A 147 -11.72 5.50 -6.48
C GLU A 147 -12.73 4.48 -7.01
N ALA A 148 -13.07 4.57 -8.30
CA ALA A 148 -14.02 3.66 -8.96
C ALA A 148 -13.50 2.22 -9.08
N ASP A 149 -12.19 2.00 -8.97
CA ASP A 149 -11.60 0.65 -8.99
C ASP A 149 -11.84 -0.08 -7.65
N LEU A 150 -12.17 0.65 -6.57
CA LEU A 150 -12.46 0.07 -5.26
C LEU A 150 -13.85 -0.57 -5.23
N VAL A 151 -13.89 -1.89 -5.27
CA VAL A 151 -15.13 -2.65 -5.11
C VAL A 151 -15.32 -2.99 -3.64
N ARG A 152 -16.35 -2.41 -3.02
CA ARG A 152 -16.70 -2.72 -1.63
C ARG A 152 -17.14 -4.18 -1.51
N VAL A 153 -16.51 -4.92 -0.60
CA VAL A 153 -16.90 -6.28 -0.23
C VAL A 153 -17.87 -6.18 0.94
N PRO A 154 -19.09 -6.73 0.84
CA PRO A 154 -20.02 -6.74 1.97
C PRO A 154 -19.37 -7.47 3.15
N ASN A 155 -19.44 -6.87 4.34
CA ASN A 155 -19.05 -7.53 5.58
C ASN A 155 -20.14 -8.53 6.00
N SER A 156 -20.55 -9.43 5.10
CA SER A 156 -21.35 -10.57 5.51
C SER A 156 -20.45 -11.46 6.35
N TYR A 157 -20.62 -11.31 7.66
CA TYR A 157 -19.88 -11.97 8.73
C TYR A 157 -19.99 -13.50 8.61
N ARG A 158 -19.06 -14.12 7.87
CA ARG A 158 -18.50 -15.47 8.09
C ARG A 158 -17.53 -15.80 6.97
N ALA A 159 -16.52 -16.58 7.32
CA ALA A 159 -15.49 -17.13 6.45
C ALA A 159 -16.03 -17.47 5.05
N TYR A 160 -15.34 -16.98 4.01
CA TYR A 160 -15.59 -17.44 2.65
C TYR A 160 -15.13 -18.89 2.55
N GLN A 161 -16.08 -19.81 2.73
CA GLN A 161 -16.21 -20.94 1.83
C GLN A 161 -17.57 -20.76 1.15
N GLU A 162 -17.54 -20.48 -0.15
CA GLU A 162 -18.68 -20.46 -1.10
C GLU A 162 -19.88 -19.57 -0.70
N ILE A 163 -19.88 -18.31 -1.13
CA ILE A 163 -21.07 -17.44 -1.10
C ILE A 163 -21.46 -17.10 -2.53
N THR A 164 -22.75 -17.21 -2.85
CA THR A 164 -23.31 -16.96 -4.19
C THR A 164 -23.62 -15.48 -4.41
N ALA A 165 -23.71 -15.05 -5.68
CA ALA A 165 -24.02 -13.65 -6.03
C ALA A 165 -25.36 -13.15 -5.46
N GLU A 166 -26.32 -14.05 -5.25
CA GLU A 166 -27.64 -13.75 -4.68
C GLU A 166 -27.56 -13.37 -3.19
N GLU A 167 -26.68 -14.03 -2.44
CA GLU A 167 -26.49 -13.79 -1.00
C GLU A 167 -25.75 -12.46 -0.74
N ILE A 168 -24.85 -12.08 -1.67
CA ILE A 168 -24.21 -10.76 -1.69
C ILE A 168 -25.24 -9.65 -1.89
N ALA A 169 -26.14 -9.82 -2.86
CA ALA A 169 -27.19 -8.83 -3.15
C ALA A 169 -28.17 -8.65 -1.97
N ALA A 170 -28.52 -9.74 -1.30
CA ALA A 170 -29.40 -9.70 -0.13
C ALA A 170 -28.76 -8.98 1.07
N ALA A 171 -27.46 -9.17 1.32
CA ALA A 171 -26.75 -8.50 2.40
C ALA A 171 -26.64 -6.98 2.19
N LEU A 172 -26.38 -6.55 0.94
CA LEU A 172 -26.32 -5.13 0.58
C LEU A 172 -27.66 -4.41 0.78
N ALA A 173 -28.77 -5.09 0.47
CA ALA A 173 -30.11 -4.52 0.66
C ALA A 173 -30.50 -4.29 2.14
N ILE A 174 -29.87 -5.01 3.08
CA ILE A 174 -30.16 -4.87 4.52
C ILE A 174 -29.43 -3.66 5.12
N GLU A 175 -28.21 -3.35 4.66
CA GLU A 175 -27.47 -2.17 5.16
C GLU A 175 -28.15 -0.86 4.75
N ASP A 176 -28.64 -0.74 3.51
CA ASP A 176 -29.34 0.46 3.02
C ASP A 176 -30.69 0.71 3.71
N ALA A 177 -31.32 -0.32 4.28
CA ALA A 177 -32.58 -0.17 5.03
C ALA A 177 -32.37 0.31 6.48
N SER A 178 -31.11 0.41 6.93
CA SER A 178 -30.74 0.75 8.31
C SER A 178 -30.07 2.13 8.45
N ALA A 179 -29.98 2.89 7.35
CA ALA A 179 -29.52 4.28 7.29
C ALA A 179 -30.70 5.25 7.18
#